data_AF-A0A7C2M038-F1
#
_entry.id   AF-A0A7C2M038-F1
#
_cell.length_a   1.000
_cell.length_b   1.000
_cell.length_c   1.000
_cell.angle_alpha   90.00
_cell.angle_beta   90.00
_cell.angle_gamma   90.00
#
_symmetry.space_group_name_H-M   'P 1'
#
loop_
_entity.id
_entity.type
_entity.pdbx_description
1 polymer ?
#
loop_
_entity_poly.entity_id
_entity_poly.type
_entity_poly.pdbx_seq_one_letter_code
_entity_poly.pdbx_strand_id
1 'polypeptide(L)'
;NMTRNGEAAVVHGKDLEEEKDLSETGIFARVDPSQKLDIVSHFQQQGEIVGMTGDGVNDAPALKKADIGIAMGKRGTQVARDVADMVLMDDAFPSIVRAVEQGRIIFGNIKKFIIYQLSYHLAEIIIIAGISFTMWHLPLLPLQLLFLNLLSDVFPALALGVGRGSKNIMEKSPKDPREPIITKKNWLITGLYGGVISLYVIAAYVFAYHGMKLSPEICNNIAFFALAFGQLLHVLDMREADEPIFINQVTQNIYIWMALGFCIAMLLTGYFVPLFSHALSFVPLPAAAWGLILAGALLPLLTNQIIKMIWKI
;
A
#
# COMPACT_ATOMS: atom_id res chain seq x y z
N ASN A 1 -3.80 -26.77 5.20
CA ASN A 1 -4.41 -27.52 6.32
C ASN A 1 -5.28 -28.71 5.89
N MET A 2 -5.68 -28.89 4.63
CA MET A 2 -6.62 -29.97 4.23
C MET A 2 -6.03 -31.40 4.15
N THR A 3 -4.79 -31.65 4.55
CA THR A 3 -4.17 -32.99 4.42
C THR A 3 -3.32 -33.35 5.64
N ARG A 4 -3.84 -33.13 6.86
CA ARG A 4 -3.09 -33.54 8.05
C ARG A 4 -2.96 -35.06 8.21
N ASN A 5 -3.69 -35.89 7.45
CA ASN A 5 -3.66 -37.37 7.56
C ASN A 5 -3.77 -38.17 6.23
N GLY A 6 -3.60 -37.56 5.05
CA GLY A 6 -3.45 -38.34 3.79
C GLY A 6 -4.72 -38.95 3.17
N GLU A 7 -5.86 -38.98 3.86
CA GLU A 7 -7.17 -39.30 3.28
C GLU A 7 -8.12 -38.12 3.48
N ALA A 8 -8.56 -37.50 2.38
CA ALA A 8 -9.58 -36.46 2.41
C ALA A 8 -10.94 -37.10 2.64
N ALA A 9 -11.72 -36.64 3.63
CA ALA A 9 -13.09 -37.10 3.82
C ALA A 9 -13.91 -36.82 2.56
N VAL A 10 -14.71 -37.82 2.15
CA VAL A 10 -15.54 -37.78 0.94
C VAL A 10 -17.00 -37.78 1.36
N VAL A 11 -17.75 -36.79 0.91
CA VAL A 11 -19.18 -36.65 1.21
C VAL A 11 -19.97 -36.77 -0.09
N HIS A 12 -20.98 -37.64 -0.09
CA HIS A 12 -21.90 -37.78 -1.21
C HIS A 12 -23.05 -36.79 -1.09
N GLY A 13 -23.53 -36.25 -2.22
CA GLY A 13 -24.63 -35.27 -2.22
C GLY A 13 -25.89 -35.74 -1.47
N LYS A 14 -26.19 -37.04 -1.49
CA LYS A 14 -27.31 -37.62 -0.74
C LYS A 14 -27.17 -37.52 0.80
N ASP A 15 -25.95 -37.42 1.31
CA ASP A 15 -25.64 -37.42 2.73
C ASP A 15 -25.30 -35.98 3.22
N LEU A 16 -25.28 -35.00 2.31
CA LEU A 16 -24.82 -33.63 2.55
C LEU A 16 -25.70 -32.84 3.54
N GLU A 17 -27.01 -33.17 3.62
CA GLU A 17 -27.95 -32.55 4.57
C GLU A 17 -27.74 -33.04 6.01
N GLU A 18 -27.15 -34.23 6.19
CA GLU A 18 -26.94 -34.83 7.51
C GLU A 18 -25.65 -34.32 8.19
N GLU A 19 -24.78 -33.67 7.42
CA GLU A 19 -23.42 -33.32 7.83
C GLU A 19 -23.32 -31.86 8.27
N LYS A 20 -23.13 -31.65 9.57
CA LYS A 20 -23.19 -30.31 10.20
C LYS A 20 -21.92 -29.49 10.02
N ASP A 21 -20.79 -30.14 9.77
CA ASP A 21 -19.50 -29.49 9.61
C ASP A 21 -18.78 -30.05 8.38
N LEU A 22 -18.64 -29.22 7.35
CA LEU A 22 -18.02 -29.59 6.08
C LEU A 22 -16.53 -29.17 6.02
N SER A 23 -15.98 -28.63 7.12
CA SER A 23 -14.64 -28.01 7.14
C SER A 23 -13.48 -28.99 6.94
N GLU A 24 -13.65 -30.27 7.29
CA GLU A 24 -12.65 -31.33 7.08
C GLU A 24 -12.87 -32.13 5.78
N THR A 25 -13.96 -31.85 5.05
CA THR A 25 -14.31 -32.54 3.82
C THR A 25 -13.52 -31.99 2.63
N GLY A 26 -12.72 -32.86 2.00
CA GLY A 26 -11.92 -32.47 0.83
C GLY A 26 -12.58 -32.80 -0.51
N ILE A 27 -13.57 -33.69 -0.54
CA ILE A 27 -14.23 -34.12 -1.79
C ILE A 27 -15.75 -34.22 -1.60
N PHE A 28 -16.49 -33.49 -2.44
CA PHE A 28 -17.94 -33.60 -2.55
C PHE A 28 -18.30 -34.28 -3.87
N ALA A 29 -18.97 -35.42 -3.81
CA ALA A 29 -19.25 -36.27 -4.98
C ALA A 29 -20.75 -36.42 -5.26
N ARG A 30 -21.13 -36.43 -6.55
CA ARG A 30 -22.53 -36.53 -7.00
C ARG A 30 -23.41 -35.43 -6.39
N VAL A 31 -22.93 -34.19 -6.46
CA VAL A 31 -23.65 -33.01 -5.96
C VAL A 31 -24.49 -32.38 -7.06
N ASP A 32 -25.72 -32.00 -6.70
CA ASP A 32 -26.61 -31.24 -7.57
C ASP A 32 -26.24 -29.74 -7.62
N PRO A 33 -26.71 -28.98 -8.62
CA PRO A 33 -26.42 -27.54 -8.73
C PRO A 33 -26.77 -26.72 -7.48
N SER A 34 -27.89 -27.04 -6.81
CA SER A 34 -28.28 -26.41 -5.54
C SER A 34 -27.29 -26.74 -4.42
N GLN A 35 -26.85 -27.99 -4.33
CA GLN A 35 -25.90 -28.42 -3.31
C GLN A 35 -24.53 -27.75 -3.47
N LYS A 36 -24.09 -27.46 -4.69
CA LYS A 36 -22.88 -26.64 -4.93
C LYS A 36 -23.01 -25.25 -4.33
N LEU A 37 -24.19 -24.64 -4.47
CA LEU A 37 -24.50 -23.33 -3.89
C LEU A 37 -24.48 -23.39 -2.36
N ASP A 38 -25.03 -24.46 -1.79
CA ASP A 38 -25.08 -24.68 -0.34
C ASP A 38 -23.67 -24.86 0.25
N ILE A 39 -22.80 -25.61 -0.43
CA ILE A 39 -21.38 -25.77 -0.05
C ILE A 39 -20.66 -24.42 -0.04
N VAL A 40 -20.80 -23.62 -1.10
CA VAL A 40 -20.21 -22.26 -1.16
C VAL A 40 -20.73 -21.41 -0.01
N SER A 41 -22.05 -21.45 0.22
CA SER A 41 -22.69 -20.68 1.29
C SER A 41 -22.22 -21.11 2.68
N HIS A 42 -21.97 -22.40 2.90
CA HIS A 42 -21.46 -22.94 4.16
C HIS A 42 -20.08 -22.34 4.50
N PHE A 43 -19.12 -22.41 3.57
CA PHE A 43 -17.77 -21.85 3.79
C PHE A 43 -17.79 -20.32 3.97
N GLN A 44 -18.65 -19.62 3.21
CA GLN A 44 -18.85 -18.17 3.40
C GLN A 44 -19.41 -17.84 4.79
N GLN A 45 -20.34 -18.64 5.32
CA GLN A 45 -20.90 -18.46 6.66
C GLN A 45 -19.85 -18.68 7.78
N GLN A 46 -18.83 -19.50 7.52
CA GLN A 46 -17.67 -19.64 8.42
C GLN A 46 -16.73 -18.41 8.36
N GLY A 47 -16.93 -17.52 7.39
CA GLY A 47 -16.15 -16.31 7.18
C GLY A 47 -14.92 -16.50 6.31
N GLU A 48 -14.85 -17.59 5.55
CA GLU A 48 -13.83 -17.82 4.53
C GLU A 48 -14.16 -17.05 3.24
N ILE A 49 -13.12 -16.72 2.46
CA ILE A 49 -13.29 -16.18 1.10
C ILE A 49 -13.24 -17.33 0.11
N VAL A 50 -14.33 -17.54 -0.63
CA VAL A 50 -14.53 -18.73 -1.45
C VAL A 50 -14.35 -18.38 -2.92
N GLY A 51 -13.37 -19.02 -3.56
CA GLY A 51 -13.25 -19.04 -5.01
C GLY A 51 -13.85 -20.31 -5.60
N MET A 52 -14.73 -20.18 -6.59
CA MET A 52 -15.30 -21.32 -7.29
C MET A 52 -14.80 -21.36 -8.74
N THR A 53 -14.39 -22.53 -9.21
CA THR A 53 -14.08 -22.76 -10.63
C THR A 53 -15.08 -23.72 -11.25
N GLY A 54 -15.56 -23.42 -12.46
CA GLY A 54 -16.54 -24.23 -13.16
C GLY A 54 -16.56 -23.97 -14.66
N ASP A 55 -17.23 -24.84 -15.41
CA ASP A 55 -17.33 -24.76 -16.87
C ASP A 55 -18.75 -25.00 -17.38
N GLY A 56 -19.61 -25.65 -16.59
CA GLY A 56 -20.98 -25.97 -16.98
C GLY A 56 -22.01 -24.91 -16.60
N VAL A 57 -23.18 -24.98 -17.26
CA VAL A 57 -24.38 -24.21 -16.87
C VAL A 57 -24.81 -24.56 -15.44
N ASN A 58 -24.56 -25.81 -15.03
CA ASN A 58 -24.82 -26.31 -13.68
C ASN A 58 -23.96 -25.65 -12.61
N ASP A 59 -22.82 -25.04 -12.98
CA ASP A 59 -21.94 -24.33 -12.07
C ASP A 59 -22.33 -22.86 -11.92
N ALA A 60 -23.15 -22.33 -12.84
CA ALA A 60 -23.45 -20.91 -12.91
C ALA A 60 -24.03 -20.31 -11.61
N PRO A 61 -24.98 -20.96 -10.90
CA PRO A 61 -25.50 -20.41 -9.64
C PRO A 61 -24.41 -20.28 -8.58
N ALA A 62 -23.55 -21.30 -8.45
CA ALA A 62 -22.52 -21.33 -7.43
C ALA A 62 -21.31 -20.46 -7.80
N LEU A 63 -20.96 -20.35 -9.11
CA LEU A 63 -20.00 -19.37 -9.63
C LEU A 63 -20.42 -17.95 -9.27
N LYS A 64 -21.72 -17.64 -9.42
CA LYS A 64 -22.25 -16.31 -9.12
C LYS A 64 -22.30 -16.00 -7.62
N LYS A 65 -22.38 -17.03 -6.77
CA LYS A 65 -22.48 -16.91 -5.32
C LYS A 65 -21.12 -16.79 -4.64
N ALA A 66 -20.09 -17.41 -5.22
CA ALA A 66 -18.73 -17.34 -4.72
C ALA A 66 -18.22 -15.89 -4.65
N ASP A 67 -17.25 -15.63 -3.77
CA ASP A 67 -16.60 -14.33 -3.69
C ASP A 67 -15.78 -14.03 -4.94
N ILE A 68 -15.32 -15.09 -5.63
CA ILE A 68 -14.77 -15.02 -6.97
C ILE A 68 -15.16 -16.25 -7.80
N GLY A 69 -15.94 -16.04 -8.85
CA GLY A 69 -16.28 -17.06 -9.85
C GLY A 69 -15.23 -17.11 -10.97
N ILE A 70 -14.72 -18.30 -11.27
CA ILE A 70 -13.69 -18.54 -12.29
C ILE A 70 -14.24 -19.50 -13.35
N ALA A 71 -14.40 -19.04 -14.59
CA ALA A 71 -14.87 -19.86 -15.70
C ALA A 71 -13.75 -20.27 -16.64
N MET A 72 -13.89 -21.46 -17.25
CA MET A 72 -13.01 -21.92 -18.33
C MET A 72 -13.35 -21.16 -19.63
N GLY A 73 -12.33 -20.71 -20.36
CA GLY A 73 -12.50 -19.92 -21.58
C GLY A 73 -12.90 -20.75 -22.79
N LYS A 74 -12.22 -21.88 -23.04
CA LYS A 74 -12.45 -22.74 -24.21
C LYS A 74 -13.51 -23.79 -23.92
N ARG A 75 -13.43 -24.47 -22.78
CA ARG A 75 -14.38 -25.52 -22.38
C ARG A 75 -15.63 -24.98 -21.70
N GLY A 76 -15.59 -23.76 -21.16
CA GLY A 76 -16.72 -23.18 -20.45
C GLY A 76 -17.88 -22.82 -21.37
N THR A 77 -19.08 -23.17 -20.93
CA THR A 77 -20.33 -22.72 -21.54
C THR A 77 -20.41 -21.18 -21.52
N GLN A 78 -21.15 -20.60 -22.48
CA GLN A 78 -21.33 -19.15 -22.52
C GLN A 78 -21.94 -18.63 -21.21
N VAL A 79 -22.91 -19.37 -20.66
CA VAL A 79 -23.55 -19.03 -19.38
C VAL A 79 -22.53 -18.98 -18.24
N ALA A 80 -21.64 -19.98 -18.13
CA ALA A 80 -20.61 -19.98 -17.09
C ALA A 80 -19.65 -18.78 -17.22
N ARG A 81 -19.26 -18.42 -18.45
CA ARG A 81 -18.39 -17.27 -18.73
C ARG A 81 -19.05 -15.93 -18.41
N ASP A 82 -20.34 -15.78 -18.69
CA ASP A 82 -21.08 -14.53 -18.46
C ASP A 82 -21.34 -14.26 -16.98
N VAL A 83 -21.38 -15.30 -16.14
CA VAL A 83 -21.63 -15.14 -14.69
C VAL A 83 -20.35 -15.05 -13.85
N ALA A 84 -19.21 -15.49 -14.38
CA ALA A 84 -17.94 -15.52 -13.67
C ALA A 84 -17.26 -14.13 -13.63
N ASP A 85 -16.51 -13.86 -12.57
CA ASP A 85 -15.73 -12.64 -12.40
C ASP A 85 -14.38 -12.71 -13.15
N MET A 86 -13.89 -13.92 -13.40
CA MET A 86 -12.64 -14.19 -14.12
C MET A 86 -12.84 -15.31 -15.13
N VAL A 87 -12.28 -15.14 -16.34
CA VAL A 87 -12.32 -16.15 -17.40
C VAL A 87 -10.91 -16.57 -17.77
N LEU A 88 -10.61 -17.87 -17.69
CA LEU A 88 -9.33 -18.46 -18.08
C LEU A 88 -9.31 -18.73 -19.59
N MET A 89 -8.91 -17.73 -20.38
CA MET A 89 -8.90 -17.81 -21.85
C MET A 89 -8.09 -18.99 -22.41
N ASP A 90 -7.09 -19.48 -21.67
CA ASP A 90 -6.22 -20.58 -22.06
C ASP A 90 -6.62 -21.94 -21.48
N ASP A 91 -7.62 -21.99 -20.59
CA ASP A 91 -8.03 -23.13 -19.77
C ASP A 91 -6.92 -23.67 -18.84
N ALA A 92 -5.93 -22.84 -18.50
CA ALA A 92 -4.80 -23.26 -17.66
C ALA A 92 -5.06 -22.96 -16.18
N PHE A 93 -5.28 -23.99 -15.37
CA PHE A 93 -5.36 -23.86 -13.90
C PHE A 93 -4.17 -23.12 -13.23
N PRO A 94 -2.91 -23.21 -13.73
CA PRO A 94 -1.81 -22.39 -13.21
C PRO A 94 -2.06 -20.87 -13.24
N SER A 95 -2.94 -20.39 -14.12
CA SER A 95 -3.34 -18.98 -14.17
C SER A 95 -4.08 -18.54 -12.90
N ILE A 96 -4.81 -19.43 -12.22
CA ILE A 96 -5.43 -19.15 -10.92
C ILE A 96 -4.36 -18.91 -9.85
N VAL A 97 -3.31 -19.74 -9.82
CA VAL A 97 -2.20 -19.59 -8.86
C VAL A 97 -1.51 -18.22 -9.05
N ARG A 98 -1.25 -17.84 -10.30
CA ARG A 98 -0.69 -16.52 -10.65
C ARG A 98 -1.63 -15.38 -10.26
N ALA A 99 -2.94 -15.53 -10.47
CA ALA A 99 -3.91 -14.52 -10.08
C ALA A 99 -3.93 -14.31 -8.56
N VAL A 100 -3.88 -15.40 -7.78
CA VAL A 100 -3.78 -15.33 -6.31
C VAL A 100 -2.48 -14.64 -5.89
N GLU A 101 -1.35 -14.97 -6.51
CA GLU A 101 -0.07 -14.30 -6.27
C GLU A 101 -0.15 -12.79 -6.52
N GLN A 102 -0.65 -12.39 -7.69
CA GLN A 102 -0.80 -10.98 -8.04
C GLN A 102 -1.78 -10.25 -7.11
N GLY A 103 -2.90 -10.87 -6.74
CA GLY A 103 -3.85 -10.30 -5.77
C GLY A 103 -3.20 -10.01 -4.42
N ARG A 104 -2.38 -10.93 -3.92
CA ARG A 104 -1.62 -10.73 -2.66
C ARG A 104 -0.58 -9.62 -2.78
N ILE A 105 0.12 -9.54 -3.91
CA ILE A 105 1.09 -8.46 -4.19
C ILE A 105 0.39 -7.10 -4.21
N ILE A 106 -0.69 -6.98 -4.98
CA ILE A 106 -1.48 -5.73 -5.11
C ILE A 106 -1.98 -5.29 -3.74
N PHE A 107 -2.55 -6.21 -2.95
CA PHE A 107 -3.01 -5.88 -1.59
C PHE A 107 -1.88 -5.38 -0.69
N GLY A 108 -0.72 -6.04 -0.74
CA GLY A 108 0.47 -5.60 0.00
C GLY A 108 0.97 -4.22 -0.43
N ASN A 109 0.95 -3.93 -1.73
CA ASN A 109 1.33 -2.63 -2.28
C ASN A 109 0.33 -1.54 -1.88
N ILE A 110 -0.98 -1.80 -1.93
CA ILE A 110 -2.03 -0.87 -1.46
C ILE A 110 -1.79 -0.50 0.01
N LYS A 111 -1.48 -1.49 0.85
CA LYS A 111 -1.21 -1.26 2.27
C LYS A 111 0.02 -0.34 2.47
N LYS A 112 1.11 -0.59 1.74
CA LYS A 112 2.32 0.25 1.78
C LYS A 112 2.04 1.67 1.31
N PHE A 113 1.31 1.80 0.20
CA PHE A 113 0.86 3.07 -0.35
C PHE A 113 0.03 3.88 0.67
N ILE A 114 -0.92 3.25 1.36
CA ILE A 114 -1.74 3.92 2.39
C ILE A 114 -0.87 4.35 3.58
N ILE A 115 0.02 3.48 4.07
CA ILE A 115 0.92 3.81 5.19
C ILE A 115 1.81 4.98 4.82
N TYR A 116 2.39 4.98 3.62
CA TYR A 116 3.20 6.07 3.09
C TYR A 116 2.43 7.39 3.08
N GLN A 117 1.23 7.43 2.48
CA GLN A 117 0.41 8.64 2.37
C GLN A 117 -0.02 9.19 3.72
N LEU A 118 -0.57 8.32 4.57
CA LEU A 118 -1.03 8.74 5.90
C LEU A 118 0.14 9.26 6.76
N SER A 119 1.36 8.76 6.56
CA SER A 119 2.52 9.17 7.36
C SER A 119 2.91 10.62 7.09
N TYR A 120 3.06 11.04 5.83
CA TYR A 120 3.43 12.44 5.55
C TYR A 120 2.23 13.40 5.69
N HIS A 121 0.99 13.00 5.39
CA HIS A 121 -0.16 13.86 5.71
C HIS A 121 -0.28 14.12 7.21
N LEU A 122 0.00 13.11 8.05
CA LEU A 122 0.09 13.33 9.48
C LEU A 122 1.25 14.28 9.82
N ALA A 123 2.41 14.12 9.18
CA ALA A 123 3.54 15.03 9.39
C ALA A 123 3.19 16.47 9.01
N GLU A 124 2.53 16.70 7.87
CA GLU A 124 2.04 18.01 7.41
C GLU A 124 1.17 18.67 8.47
N ILE A 125 0.16 17.95 8.96
CA ILE A 125 -0.75 18.46 9.99
C ILE A 125 0.04 18.82 11.26
N ILE A 126 0.96 17.97 11.70
CA ILE A 126 1.78 18.23 12.90
C ILE A 126 2.71 19.44 12.68
N ILE A 127 3.33 19.59 11.52
CA ILE A 127 4.22 20.72 11.20
C ILE A 127 3.41 22.01 11.19
N ILE A 128 2.30 22.04 10.47
CA ILE A 128 1.43 23.22 10.34
C ILE A 128 0.88 23.61 11.70
N ALA A 129 0.25 22.68 12.42
CA ALA A 129 -0.28 22.95 13.75
C ALA A 129 0.85 23.34 14.73
N GLY A 130 1.94 22.58 14.73
CA GLY A 130 3.06 22.78 15.65
C GLY A 130 3.67 24.17 15.54
N ILE A 131 4.05 24.61 14.33
CA ILE A 131 4.67 25.92 14.14
C ILE A 131 3.61 27.03 14.24
N SER A 132 2.40 26.83 13.70
CA SER A 132 1.36 27.85 13.78
C SER A 132 0.99 28.15 15.23
N PHE A 133 0.73 27.13 16.06
CA PHE A 133 0.29 27.33 17.43
C PHE A 133 1.40 27.74 18.41
N THR A 134 2.66 27.42 18.12
CA THR A 134 3.77 27.76 19.03
C THR A 134 4.46 29.06 18.65
N MET A 135 4.53 29.38 17.36
CA MET A 135 5.32 30.49 16.83
C MET A 135 4.46 31.59 16.18
N TRP A 136 3.16 31.36 15.96
CA TRP A 136 2.28 32.26 15.20
C TRP A 136 2.76 32.58 13.78
N HIS A 137 3.50 31.66 13.17
CA HIS A 137 3.90 31.71 11.76
C HIS A 137 3.19 30.61 10.99
N LEU A 138 2.86 30.85 9.73
CA LEU A 138 2.27 29.83 8.86
C LEU A 138 3.39 29.11 8.07
N PRO A 139 3.85 27.92 8.52
CA PRO A 139 4.70 27.10 7.66
C PRO A 139 3.82 26.53 6.53
N LEU A 140 4.38 26.32 5.35
CA LEU A 140 3.72 25.69 4.21
C LEU A 140 2.44 26.41 3.76
N LEU A 141 2.54 27.22 2.70
CA LEU A 141 1.37 27.91 2.15
C LEU A 141 0.39 26.93 1.48
N PRO A 142 -0.91 27.27 1.39
CA PRO A 142 -1.90 26.38 0.77
C PRO A 142 -1.54 25.93 -0.66
N LEU A 143 -1.01 26.83 -1.49
CA LEU A 143 -0.60 26.45 -2.85
C LEU A 143 0.65 25.56 -2.87
N GLN A 144 1.56 25.76 -1.92
CA GLN A 144 2.71 24.88 -1.73
C GLN A 144 2.26 23.47 -1.35
N LEU A 145 1.33 23.34 -0.41
CA LEU A 145 0.74 22.05 -0.02
C LEU A 145 0.03 21.37 -1.20
N LEU A 146 -0.77 22.12 -1.96
CA LEU A 146 -1.43 21.58 -3.16
C LEU A 146 -0.42 21.05 -4.17
N PHE A 147 0.69 21.76 -4.37
CA PHE A 147 1.76 21.34 -5.25
C PHE A 147 2.49 20.08 -4.74
N LEU A 148 2.76 20.00 -3.42
CA LEU A 148 3.36 18.80 -2.82
C LEU A 148 2.45 17.58 -2.93
N ASN A 149 1.17 17.73 -2.65
CA ASN A 149 0.20 16.64 -2.74
C ASN A 149 0.09 16.15 -4.18
N LEU A 150 0.02 17.05 -5.16
CA LEU A 150 -0.03 16.65 -6.57
C LEU A 150 1.21 15.84 -7.00
N LEU A 151 2.40 16.20 -6.51
CA LEU A 151 3.62 15.47 -6.84
C LEU A 151 3.72 14.13 -6.09
N SER A 152 3.43 14.14 -4.80
CA SER A 152 3.79 13.02 -3.91
C SER A 152 2.68 11.99 -3.79
N ASP A 153 1.43 12.40 -3.93
CA ASP A 153 0.24 11.53 -3.88
C ASP A 153 0.05 10.77 -5.18
N VAL A 154 0.59 11.29 -6.29
CA VAL A 154 0.42 10.70 -7.62
C VAL A 154 1.59 9.78 -7.96
N PHE A 155 2.82 10.31 -8.04
CA PHE A 155 3.90 9.56 -8.68
C PHE A 155 4.55 8.49 -7.79
N PRO A 156 5.11 8.82 -6.60
CA PRO A 156 5.69 7.81 -5.71
C PRO A 156 4.66 6.77 -5.25
N ALA A 157 3.44 7.23 -4.99
CA ALA A 157 2.31 6.43 -4.60
C ALA A 157 1.90 5.40 -5.67
N LEU A 158 1.73 5.83 -6.93
CA LEU A 158 1.46 4.93 -8.05
C LEU A 158 2.62 3.96 -8.27
N ALA A 159 3.86 4.45 -8.15
CA ALA A 159 5.06 3.63 -8.28
C ALA A 159 5.12 2.50 -7.23
N LEU A 160 4.71 2.77 -5.98
CA LEU A 160 4.54 1.73 -4.95
C LEU A 160 3.47 0.70 -5.34
N GLY A 161 2.36 1.16 -5.93
CA GLY A 161 1.25 0.31 -6.39
C GLY A 161 1.67 -0.77 -7.41
N VAL A 162 2.60 -0.42 -8.31
CA VAL A 162 3.10 -1.32 -9.38
C VAL A 162 4.35 -2.13 -9.00
N GLY A 163 4.71 -2.17 -7.71
CA GLY A 163 5.83 -2.95 -7.22
C GLY A 163 5.65 -4.46 -7.42
N ARG A 164 6.76 -5.18 -7.65
CA ARG A 164 6.76 -6.64 -7.86
C ARG A 164 6.41 -7.46 -6.60
N GLY A 165 6.30 -6.81 -5.44
CA GLY A 165 6.05 -7.46 -4.15
C GLY A 165 7.25 -8.27 -3.64
N SER A 166 7.07 -8.89 -2.46
CA SER A 166 8.07 -9.76 -1.84
C SER A 166 8.07 -11.15 -2.49
N LYS A 167 9.26 -11.74 -2.66
CA LYS A 167 9.44 -13.08 -3.26
C LYS A 167 8.72 -14.20 -2.50
N ASN A 168 8.49 -14.02 -1.20
CA ASN A 168 7.94 -15.07 -0.33
C ASN A 168 6.43 -14.89 -0.09
N ILE A 169 5.73 -14.13 -0.95
CA ILE A 169 4.30 -13.79 -0.75
C ILE A 169 3.38 -15.02 -0.80
N MET A 170 3.75 -16.06 -1.56
CA MET A 170 2.99 -17.29 -1.68
C MET A 170 3.22 -18.28 -0.53
N GLU A 171 4.29 -18.11 0.25
CA GLU A 171 4.57 -18.92 1.45
C GLU A 171 3.75 -18.47 2.66
N LYS A 172 3.23 -17.24 2.65
CA LYS A 172 2.38 -16.69 3.72
C LYS A 172 0.98 -17.30 3.66
N SER A 173 0.37 -17.53 4.81
CA SER A 173 -1.04 -17.91 4.91
C SER A 173 -1.95 -16.82 4.33
N PRO A 174 -3.15 -17.17 3.84
CA PRO A 174 -4.16 -16.19 3.48
C PRO A 174 -4.43 -15.22 4.63
N LYS A 175 -4.73 -13.96 4.27
CA LYS A 175 -5.10 -12.92 5.23
C LYS A 175 -6.46 -13.26 5.85
N ASP A 176 -6.62 -12.99 7.15
CA ASP A 176 -7.93 -13.03 7.80
C ASP A 176 -8.85 -11.95 7.18
N PRO A 177 -10.02 -12.32 6.62
CA PRO A 177 -10.96 -11.37 6.03
C PRO A 177 -11.47 -10.32 7.04
N ARG A 178 -11.50 -10.66 8.33
CA ARG A 178 -11.95 -9.78 9.42
C ARG A 178 -10.90 -8.77 9.84
N GLU A 179 -9.63 -8.99 9.46
CA GLU A 179 -8.56 -8.05 9.72
C GLU A 179 -8.76 -6.77 8.87
N PRO A 180 -8.75 -5.57 9.45
CA PRO A 180 -8.85 -4.34 8.67
C PRO A 180 -7.63 -4.19 7.76
N ILE A 181 -7.78 -3.47 6.64
CA ILE A 181 -6.66 -3.18 5.72
C ILE A 181 -5.49 -2.54 6.47
N ILE A 182 -5.80 -1.56 7.34
CA ILE A 182 -4.85 -0.90 8.24
C ILE A 182 -5.07 -1.37 9.67
N THR A 183 -4.25 -2.32 10.10
CA THR A 183 -4.17 -2.80 11.48
C THR A 183 -3.66 -1.74 12.46
N LYS A 184 -3.91 -1.94 13.76
CA LYS A 184 -3.40 -1.08 14.84
C LYS A 184 -1.87 -0.93 14.82
N LYS A 185 -1.14 -2.00 14.45
CA LYS A 185 0.33 -1.94 14.29
C LYS A 185 0.70 -0.94 13.19
N ASN A 186 0.01 -0.96 12.06
CA ASN A 186 0.31 -0.03 10.96
C ASN A 186 -0.03 1.42 11.35
N TRP A 187 -1.13 1.64 12.08
CA TRP A 187 -1.44 2.97 12.61
C TRP A 187 -0.34 3.52 13.52
N LEU A 188 0.23 2.67 14.38
CA LEU A 188 1.37 3.04 15.22
C LEU A 188 2.61 3.37 14.38
N ILE A 189 2.90 2.55 13.35
CA ILE A 189 4.01 2.80 12.41
C ILE A 189 3.81 4.11 11.66
N THR A 190 2.61 4.38 11.15
CA THR A 190 2.24 5.64 10.49
C THR A 190 2.44 6.83 11.42
N GLY A 191 1.97 6.72 12.67
CA GLY A 191 2.17 7.73 13.71
C GLY A 191 3.64 8.01 13.99
N LEU A 192 4.44 6.95 14.10
CA LEU A 192 5.88 7.03 14.32
C LEU A 192 6.58 7.73 13.14
N TYR A 193 6.32 7.30 11.90
CA TYR A 193 6.92 7.90 10.70
C TYR A 193 6.54 9.37 10.55
N GLY A 194 5.26 9.70 10.69
CA GLY A 194 4.80 11.09 10.63
C GLY A 194 5.38 11.95 11.76
N GLY A 195 5.49 11.39 12.96
CA GLY A 195 6.13 12.03 14.11
C GLY A 195 7.63 12.31 13.90
N VAL A 196 8.37 11.35 13.34
CA VAL A 196 9.80 11.52 13.04
C VAL A 196 10.00 12.59 11.95
N ILE A 197 9.25 12.52 10.85
CA ILE A 197 9.34 13.51 9.77
C ILE A 197 9.03 14.91 10.30
N SER A 198 7.92 15.07 11.02
CA SER A 198 7.52 16.36 11.59
C SER A 198 8.54 16.90 12.59
N LEU A 199 9.12 16.05 13.45
CA LEU A 199 10.15 16.45 14.41
C LEU A 199 11.35 17.11 13.70
N TYR A 200 11.89 16.48 12.67
CA TYR A 200 13.07 17.02 11.97
C TYR A 200 12.75 18.26 11.14
N VAL A 201 11.58 18.33 10.49
CA VAL A 201 11.17 19.52 9.73
C VAL A 201 10.92 20.70 10.67
N ILE A 202 10.23 20.49 11.80
CA ILE A 202 10.04 21.52 12.82
C ILE A 202 11.40 21.94 13.39
N ALA A 203 12.30 21.00 13.71
CA ALA A 203 13.63 21.33 14.20
C ALA A 203 14.43 22.19 13.20
N ALA A 204 14.38 21.86 11.92
CA ALA A 204 15.00 22.65 10.86
C ALA A 204 14.41 24.07 10.79
N TYR A 205 13.08 24.20 10.87
CA TYR A 205 12.40 25.50 10.91
C TYR A 205 12.80 26.32 12.14
N VAL A 206 12.75 25.73 13.33
CA VAL A 206 13.07 26.38 14.61
C VAL A 206 14.52 26.84 14.62
N PHE A 207 15.44 26.00 14.14
CA PHE A 207 16.86 26.34 14.07
C PHE A 207 17.14 27.45 13.04
N ALA A 208 16.47 27.41 11.88
CA ALA A 208 16.55 28.50 10.89
C ALA A 208 16.07 29.84 11.48
N TYR A 209 14.97 29.82 12.22
CA TYR A 209 14.37 31.04 12.79
C TYR A 209 15.17 31.57 13.99
N HIS A 210 15.44 30.74 15.00
CA HIS A 210 16.10 31.20 16.23
C HIS A 210 17.62 31.16 16.15
N GLY A 211 18.18 30.10 15.55
CA GLY A 211 19.63 29.89 15.48
C GLY A 211 20.28 30.76 14.41
N MET A 212 19.71 30.76 13.20
CA MET A 212 20.25 31.52 12.06
C MET A 212 19.61 32.90 11.87
N LYS A 213 18.52 33.21 12.60
CA LYS A 213 17.80 34.50 12.52
C LYS A 213 17.33 34.82 11.10
N LEU A 214 16.90 33.79 10.37
CA LEU A 214 16.37 33.94 9.01
C LEU A 214 14.93 34.46 9.05
N SER A 215 14.49 35.07 7.95
CA SER A 215 13.12 35.58 7.85
C SER A 215 12.09 34.43 7.83
N PRO A 216 10.84 34.69 8.24
CA PRO A 216 9.77 33.69 8.20
C PRO A 216 9.54 33.07 6.82
N GLU A 217 9.71 33.84 5.74
CA GLU A 217 9.55 33.38 4.36
C GLU A 217 10.63 32.35 4.00
N ILE A 218 11.88 32.60 4.39
CA ILE A 218 12.98 31.66 4.20
C ILE A 218 12.75 30.40 5.05
N CYS A 219 12.30 30.54 6.30
CA CYS A 219 12.00 29.40 7.17
C CYS A 219 10.85 28.55 6.61
N ASN A 220 9.82 29.18 6.06
CA ASN A 220 8.72 28.52 5.36
C ASN A 220 9.23 27.68 4.19
N ASN A 221 10.11 28.25 3.35
CA ASN A 221 10.71 27.54 2.21
C ASN A 221 11.64 26.40 2.66
N ILE A 222 12.39 26.57 3.76
CA ILE A 222 13.20 25.49 4.36
C ILE A 222 12.29 24.33 4.79
N ALA A 223 11.20 24.60 5.50
CA ALA A 223 10.25 23.57 5.89
C ALA A 223 9.60 22.89 4.68
N PHE A 224 9.24 23.67 3.65
CA PHE A 224 8.71 23.17 2.39
C PHE A 224 9.66 22.17 1.73
N PHE A 225 10.89 22.56 1.44
CA PHE A 225 11.83 21.67 0.74
C PHE A 225 12.28 20.51 1.61
N ALA A 226 12.45 20.71 2.93
CA ALA A 226 12.77 19.63 3.86
C ALA A 226 11.68 18.55 3.87
N LEU A 227 10.41 18.97 3.94
CA LEU A 227 9.28 18.07 3.86
C LEU A 227 9.17 17.42 2.46
N ALA A 228 9.32 18.20 1.40
CA ALA A 228 9.23 17.72 0.01
C ALA A 228 10.25 16.63 -0.30
N PHE A 229 11.52 16.84 0.06
CA PHE A 229 12.54 15.81 -0.12
C PHE A 229 12.38 14.68 0.90
N GLY A 230 11.98 15.00 2.13
CA GLY A 230 11.73 14.01 3.18
C GLY A 230 10.67 12.99 2.79
N GLN A 231 9.52 13.44 2.26
CA GLN A 231 8.46 12.53 1.80
C GLN A 231 8.87 11.72 0.57
N LEU A 232 9.63 12.32 -0.37
CA LEU A 232 10.17 11.56 -1.51
C LEU A 232 11.11 10.45 -1.02
N LEU A 233 11.97 10.73 -0.04
CA LEU A 233 12.85 9.73 0.56
C LEU A 233 12.10 8.72 1.43
N HIS A 234 11.01 9.12 2.07
CA HIS A 234 10.18 8.26 2.92
C HIS A 234 9.59 7.06 2.17
N VAL A 235 9.45 7.13 0.83
CA VAL A 235 9.06 5.96 0.02
C VAL A 235 9.99 4.75 0.27
N LEU A 236 11.27 5.00 0.55
CA LEU A 236 12.29 3.98 0.83
C LEU A 236 12.08 3.30 2.18
N ASP A 237 11.34 3.94 3.10
CA ASP A 237 10.90 3.33 4.35
C ASP A 237 9.83 2.26 4.13
N MET A 238 9.21 2.13 2.94
CA MET A 238 8.12 1.16 2.68
C MET A 238 8.59 -0.28 2.40
N ARG A 239 9.89 -0.58 2.56
CA ARG A 239 10.42 -1.96 2.47
C ARG A 239 9.88 -2.85 3.59
N GLU A 240 9.88 -4.17 3.40
CA GLU A 240 9.61 -5.08 4.53
C GLU A 240 10.77 -5.07 5.53
N ALA A 241 10.47 -5.41 6.79
CA ALA A 241 11.45 -5.46 7.87
C ALA A 241 12.52 -6.55 7.69
N ASP A 242 12.19 -7.64 6.99
CA ASP A 242 13.09 -8.77 6.70
C ASP A 242 13.96 -8.57 5.45
N GLU A 243 13.73 -7.50 4.68
CA GLU A 243 14.52 -7.18 3.49
C GLU A 243 15.77 -6.34 3.81
N PRO A 244 16.88 -6.51 3.08
CA PRO A 244 18.05 -5.63 3.17
C PRO A 244 17.73 -4.15 2.88
N ILE A 245 18.49 -3.22 3.46
CA ILE A 245 18.26 -1.76 3.29
C ILE A 245 18.48 -1.31 1.84
N PHE A 246 19.52 -1.80 1.17
CA PHE A 246 19.92 -1.32 -0.16
C PHE A 246 19.37 -2.14 -1.33
N ILE A 247 18.98 -3.39 -1.09
CA ILE A 247 18.49 -4.31 -2.11
C ILE A 247 17.20 -4.93 -1.58
N ASN A 248 16.08 -4.33 -1.93
CA ASN A 248 14.74 -4.73 -1.52
C ASN A 248 13.70 -4.44 -2.62
N GLN A 249 12.46 -4.86 -2.42
CA GLN A 249 11.38 -4.67 -3.40
C GLN A 249 11.15 -3.19 -3.81
N VAL A 250 11.44 -2.22 -2.93
CA VAL A 250 11.23 -0.78 -3.19
C VAL A 250 12.38 -0.24 -4.04
N THR A 251 13.61 -0.44 -3.60
CA THR A 251 14.84 -0.01 -4.31
C THR A 251 15.04 -0.72 -5.64
N GLN A 252 14.50 -1.94 -5.82
CA GLN A 252 14.52 -2.65 -7.09
C GLN A 252 13.40 -2.23 -8.05
N ASN A 253 12.44 -1.44 -7.59
CA ASN A 253 11.34 -0.96 -8.43
C ASN A 253 11.77 0.27 -9.23
N ILE A 254 12.01 0.08 -10.53
CA ILE A 254 12.44 1.17 -11.43
C ILE A 254 11.44 2.34 -11.47
N TYR A 255 10.15 2.07 -11.32
CA TYR A 255 9.12 3.11 -11.34
C TYR A 255 9.25 4.07 -10.17
N ILE A 256 9.78 3.61 -9.02
CA ILE A 256 10.03 4.49 -7.87
C ILE A 256 11.14 5.47 -8.20
N TRP A 257 12.24 5.02 -8.79
CA TRP A 257 13.33 5.91 -9.20
C TRP A 257 12.90 6.90 -10.30
N MET A 258 12.07 6.46 -11.24
CA MET A 258 11.48 7.35 -12.25
C MET A 258 10.60 8.42 -11.59
N ALA A 259 9.74 8.04 -10.66
CA ALA A 259 8.89 8.97 -9.91
C ALA A 259 9.71 9.96 -9.09
N LEU A 260 10.74 9.49 -8.36
CA LEU A 260 11.64 10.36 -7.59
C LEU A 260 12.37 11.36 -8.48
N GLY A 261 12.94 10.89 -9.59
CA GLY A 261 13.61 11.76 -10.56
C GLY A 261 12.67 12.82 -11.13
N PHE A 262 11.45 12.42 -11.49
CA PHE A 262 10.42 13.33 -11.99
C PHE A 262 10.00 14.37 -10.94
N CYS A 263 9.70 13.95 -9.71
CA CYS A 263 9.30 14.85 -8.63
C CYS A 263 10.42 15.82 -8.26
N ILE A 264 11.68 15.37 -8.20
CA ILE A 264 12.84 16.25 -7.97
C ILE A 264 12.96 17.26 -9.11
N ALA A 265 12.85 16.83 -10.37
CA ALA A 265 12.88 17.75 -11.51
C ALA A 265 11.76 18.80 -11.45
N MET A 266 10.55 18.40 -11.04
CA MET A 266 9.42 19.31 -10.86
C MET A 266 9.64 20.30 -9.70
N LEU A 267 10.20 19.85 -8.58
CA LEU A 267 10.56 20.72 -7.44
C LEU A 267 11.62 21.75 -7.85
N LEU A 268 12.66 21.33 -8.57
CA LEU A 268 13.70 22.23 -9.09
C LEU A 268 13.12 23.21 -10.12
N THR A 269 12.23 22.74 -11.01
CA THR A 269 11.52 23.60 -11.96
C THR A 269 10.67 24.64 -11.23
N GLY A 270 9.96 24.21 -10.18
CA GLY A 270 9.18 25.10 -9.32
C GLY A 270 10.02 26.19 -8.68
N TYR A 271 11.25 25.88 -8.26
CA TYR A 271 12.18 26.82 -7.65
C TYR A 271 12.89 27.75 -8.64
N PHE A 272 13.39 27.23 -9.77
CA PHE A 272 14.23 28.00 -10.69
C PHE A 272 13.47 28.79 -11.75
N VAL A 273 12.25 28.40 -12.09
CA VAL A 273 11.45 29.11 -13.10
C VAL A 273 10.65 30.23 -12.40
N PRO A 274 10.85 31.51 -12.77
CA PRO A 274 10.26 32.64 -12.06
C PRO A 274 8.74 32.59 -11.94
N LEU A 275 8.04 32.11 -12.98
CA LEU A 275 6.58 31.97 -12.97
C LEU A 275 6.10 31.05 -11.83
N PHE A 276 6.73 29.89 -11.68
CA PHE A 276 6.36 28.92 -10.66
C PHE A 276 6.87 29.33 -9.28
N SER A 277 8.09 29.87 -9.21
CA SER A 277 8.66 30.40 -7.96
C SER A 277 7.78 31.50 -7.37
N HIS A 278 7.30 32.43 -8.19
CA HIS A 278 6.39 33.49 -7.73
C HIS A 278 5.03 32.93 -7.32
N ALA A 279 4.47 31.98 -8.08
CA ALA A 279 3.20 31.34 -7.71
C ALA A 279 3.30 30.63 -6.35
N LEU A 280 4.38 29.88 -6.13
CA LEU A 280 4.60 29.09 -4.91
C LEU A 280 5.22 29.90 -3.76
N SER A 281 5.41 31.22 -3.93
CA SER A 281 6.06 32.10 -2.96
C SER A 281 7.45 31.60 -2.53
N PHE A 282 8.23 31.10 -3.49
CA PHE A 282 9.61 30.73 -3.25
C PHE A 282 10.53 31.94 -3.29
N VAL A 283 11.44 32.01 -2.33
CA VAL A 283 12.45 33.06 -2.18
C VAL A 283 13.86 32.48 -2.37
N PRO A 284 14.82 33.28 -2.88
CA PRO A 284 16.21 32.83 -2.97
C PRO A 284 16.76 32.40 -1.61
N LEU A 285 17.19 31.14 -1.51
CA LEU A 285 17.71 30.55 -0.28
C LEU A 285 19.21 30.76 -0.13
N PRO A 286 19.69 31.16 1.07
CA PRO A 286 21.12 31.22 1.35
C PRO A 286 21.73 29.80 1.35
N ALA A 287 23.02 29.68 1.03
CA ALA A 287 23.70 28.37 0.94
C ALA A 287 23.53 27.51 2.21
N ALA A 288 23.54 28.14 3.39
CA ALA A 288 23.36 27.44 4.67
C ALA A 288 21.95 26.84 4.85
N ALA A 289 20.92 27.38 4.19
CA ALA A 289 19.56 26.82 4.24
C ALA A 289 19.47 25.44 3.56
N TRP A 290 20.24 25.21 2.50
CA TRP A 290 20.28 23.91 1.81
C TRP A 290 20.82 22.80 2.71
N GLY A 291 21.78 23.12 3.60
CA GLY A 291 22.26 22.18 4.61
C GLY A 291 21.14 21.72 5.56
N LEU A 292 20.30 22.66 6.00
CA LEU A 292 19.13 22.34 6.85
C LEU A 292 18.06 21.55 6.10
N ILE A 293 17.81 21.88 4.82
CA ILE A 293 16.87 21.15 3.97
C ILE A 293 17.32 19.70 3.83
N LEU A 294 18.59 19.47 3.50
CA LEU A 294 19.14 18.13 3.35
C LEU A 294 19.13 17.36 4.68
N ALA A 295 19.47 18.01 5.79
CA ALA A 295 19.38 17.39 7.11
C ALA A 295 17.93 17.02 7.46
N GLY A 296 16.99 17.94 7.24
CA GLY A 296 15.57 17.73 7.47
C GLY A 296 14.94 16.66 6.60
N ALA A 297 15.53 16.34 5.44
CA ALA A 297 15.07 15.27 4.55
C ALA A 297 15.75 13.92 4.82
N LEU A 298 17.07 13.91 5.05
CA LEU A 298 17.86 12.68 5.20
C LEU A 298 17.80 12.09 6.61
N LEU A 299 17.77 12.91 7.66
CA LEU A 299 17.74 12.42 9.04
C LEU A 299 16.46 11.64 9.37
N PRO A 300 15.25 12.04 8.94
CA PRO A 300 14.06 11.21 9.11
C PRO A 300 14.21 9.82 8.51
N LEU A 301 14.72 9.73 7.28
CA LEU A 301 14.96 8.45 6.60
C LEU A 301 15.91 7.58 7.43
N LEU A 302 17.06 8.13 7.83
CA LEU A 302 18.05 7.38 8.63
C LEU A 302 17.45 6.89 9.95
N THR A 303 16.73 7.77 10.66
CA THR A 303 16.10 7.45 11.94
C THR A 303 15.01 6.37 11.77
N ASN A 304 14.15 6.50 10.76
CA ASN A 304 13.11 5.51 10.46
C ASN A 304 13.70 4.14 10.10
N GLN A 305 14.77 4.10 9.31
CA GLN A 305 15.47 2.86 8.97
C GLN A 305 16.09 2.20 10.20
N ILE A 306 16.68 2.99 11.10
CA ILE A 306 17.20 2.49 12.39
C ILE A 306 16.08 1.91 13.23
N ILE A 307 14.96 2.63 13.41
CA ILE A 307 13.84 2.13 14.22
C ILE A 307 13.26 0.85 13.62
N LYS A 308 13.07 0.81 12.30
CA LYS A 308 12.62 -0.38 11.57
C LYS A 308 13.55 -1.58 11.79
N MET A 309 14.87 -1.37 11.80
CA MET A 309 15.85 -2.43 12.04
C MET A 309 15.79 -2.97 13.49
N ILE A 310 15.63 -2.08 14.48
CA ILE A 310 15.61 -2.48 15.90
C ILE A 310 14.27 -3.17 16.23
N TRP A 311 13.14 -2.62 15.75
CA TRP A 311 11.80 -3.05 16.17
C TRP A 311 11.17 -4.07 15.22
N LYS A 312 11.80 -4.35 14.07
CA LYS A 312 11.30 -5.25 13.02
C LYS A 312 9.84 -4.95 12.63
N ILE A 313 9.56 -3.66 12.47
CA ILE A 313 8.23 -3.13 12.13
C ILE A 313 8.08 -2.87 10.65
#